data_AF-A0AA88PXD2-F1
#
_entry.id   AF-A0AA88PXD2-F1
#
_cell.length_a   1.000
_cell.length_b   1.000
_cell.length_c   1.000
_cell.angle_alpha   90.00
_cell.angle_beta   90.00
_cell.angle_gamma   90.00
#
_symmetry.space_group_name_H-M   'P 1'
#
loop_
_entity.id
_entity.type
_entity.pdbx_description
1 polymer ?
#
loop_
_entity_poly.entity_id
_entity_poly.type
_entity_poly.pdbx_seq_one_letter_code
_entity_poly.pdbx_strand_id
1 'polypeptide(L)'
;MNNESDSDLDERIEILKQKYLQKRNQQVPEASAHHGGAGHMKDYHTALREIYRTLSDHPRRPDSAEDEPSDEDDSPEETNVFCTETDVTLPSNLARSSSSSVLNSRRKDVADGSSGAATAVHVYQEMLHIYEKLQAERLSQQAWAAELCERERDLQQRENAFLQQQRNVHRLRGAQQEALTHVQSLQQQYQLEKSELEAALKQKTKENKRMRSSFDSMKELNDSMKKQLNEVSEQNRKLECQSRKVQARLENLQRKYESFTTHRSRETSVPKPCKPEKPQSSKAAGKAVAHGPSLKLLALLMDWLVDSQLMESRNGPNLGVPQPSSQERCARVLPMLVEQLHGATDSSSSSSSSSSSSSSALLLSLLRCIYCCLIHLERSSQHSVLTSTLRRLGEEVSRGSCDPGRSRIAPLFKSSCLHTRFLCSLIIIKTISQVDVLAQAVDVLSASVRTDDGQALFLEYKALPAVLALLRSGSPALLAPSLDVLLHMSSQSRSLSCFLDECSSEDFFRCASQFLRHPRLEPPLLENMLMLLQKLSGIRKNKRLFEASSLHLLLQEMHRTSDRRQAFINMNLSSILLNLGMLSRS
;
A
#
# COMPACT_ATOMS: atom_id res chain seq x y z
N MET A 1 38.85 3.22 -37.52
CA MET A 1 37.80 3.64 -38.47
C MET A 1 36.54 3.89 -37.67
N ASN A 2 35.82 4.95 -38.07
CA ASN A 2 34.57 5.50 -37.54
C ASN A 2 34.73 6.53 -36.41
N ASN A 3 35.14 7.74 -36.82
CA ASN A 3 34.69 8.98 -36.19
C ASN A 3 33.19 9.16 -36.53
N GLU A 4 32.29 8.74 -35.63
CA GLU A 4 30.93 9.29 -35.63
C GLU A 4 31.06 10.72 -35.10
N SER A 5 30.78 11.69 -35.97
CA SER A 5 30.87 13.12 -35.69
C SER A 5 29.86 13.53 -34.62
N ASP A 6 30.27 14.35 -33.64
CA ASP A 6 29.43 14.95 -32.59
C ASP A 6 28.11 15.56 -33.12
N SER A 7 28.08 15.97 -34.39
CA SER A 7 26.89 16.42 -35.11
C SER A 7 25.73 15.42 -35.10
N ASP A 8 26.01 14.12 -35.15
CA ASP A 8 25.00 13.05 -35.22
C ASP A 8 24.40 12.75 -33.83
N LEU A 9 25.16 13.06 -32.78
CA LEU A 9 24.71 12.97 -31.40
C LEU A 9 23.78 14.15 -31.04
N ASP A 10 24.14 15.36 -31.48
CA ASP A 10 23.32 16.56 -31.27
C ASP A 10 22.00 16.49 -32.03
N GLU A 11 21.99 15.94 -33.25
CA GLU A 11 20.77 15.73 -34.02
C GLU A 11 19.84 14.70 -33.34
N ARG A 12 20.39 13.62 -32.77
CA ARG A 12 19.64 12.63 -31.99
C ARG A 12 19.06 13.23 -30.70
N ILE A 13 19.79 14.12 -30.04
CA ILE A 13 19.32 14.82 -28.83
C ILE A 13 18.15 15.74 -29.16
N GLU A 14 18.20 16.45 -30.28
CA GLU A 14 17.14 17.38 -30.67
C GLU A 14 15.87 16.64 -31.11
N ILE A 15 16.01 15.51 -31.80
CA ILE A 15 14.88 14.60 -32.12
C ILE A 15 14.23 14.04 -30.85
N LEU A 16 15.03 13.71 -29.83
CA LEU A 16 14.53 13.23 -28.54
C LEU A 16 13.79 14.32 -27.76
N LYS A 17 14.27 15.57 -27.78
CA LYS A 17 13.57 16.71 -27.19
C LYS A 17 12.22 16.96 -27.86
N GLN A 18 12.16 16.93 -29.20
CA GLN A 18 10.90 17.09 -29.92
C GLN A 18 9.90 15.98 -29.59
N LYS A 19 10.34 14.72 -29.51
CA LYS A 19 9.48 13.60 -29.08
C LYS A 19 8.98 13.77 -27.65
N TYR A 20 9.79 14.34 -26.76
CA TYR A 20 9.41 14.59 -25.37
C TYR A 20 8.35 15.70 -25.25
N LEU A 21 8.51 16.79 -26.01
CA LEU A 21 7.52 17.87 -26.08
C LEU A 21 6.18 17.42 -26.69
N GLN A 22 6.24 16.59 -27.74
CA GLN A 22 5.03 16.04 -28.36
C GLN A 22 4.27 15.09 -27.42
N LYS A 23 4.99 14.32 -26.61
CA LYS A 23 4.41 13.43 -25.59
C LYS A 23 3.82 14.19 -24.40
N ARG A 24 4.38 15.36 -24.05
CA ARG A 24 3.86 16.24 -22.99
C ARG A 24 2.53 16.89 -23.39
N ASN A 25 2.36 17.24 -24.66
CA ASN A 25 1.12 17.87 -25.15
C ASN A 25 -0.04 16.88 -25.41
N GLN A 26 0.22 15.56 -25.36
CA GLN A 26 -0.83 14.52 -25.54
C GLN A 26 -1.39 13.99 -24.21
N GLN A 27 -0.88 14.43 -23.05
CA GLN A 27 -1.34 14.02 -21.73
C GLN A 27 -2.00 15.18 -20.98
N VAL A 28 -3.17 15.62 -21.46
CA VAL A 28 -4.16 16.29 -20.62
C VAL A 28 -5.55 15.78 -21.00
N PRO A 29 -6.20 15.01 -20.12
CA PRO A 29 -7.63 15.16 -19.91
C PRO A 29 -7.92 15.67 -18.50
N GLU A 30 -8.83 16.62 -18.42
CA GLU A 30 -9.47 17.16 -17.23
C GLU A 30 -10.19 16.07 -16.42
N ALA A 31 -10.02 16.04 -15.09
CA ALA A 31 -11.09 15.83 -14.11
C ALA A 31 -10.57 15.83 -12.65
N SER A 32 -11.10 16.83 -11.91
CA SER A 32 -11.51 16.83 -10.49
C SER A 32 -10.52 16.52 -9.35
N ALA A 33 -10.36 17.56 -8.54
CA ALA A 33 -9.77 17.66 -7.20
C ALA A 33 -10.38 16.73 -6.13
N HIS A 34 -9.55 16.13 -5.27
CA HIS A 34 -9.35 16.53 -3.87
C HIS A 34 -8.62 15.46 -3.02
N HIS A 35 -7.89 15.94 -1.99
CA HIS A 35 -7.14 15.27 -0.91
C HIS A 35 -5.75 14.72 -1.29
N GLY A 36 -4.62 15.30 -0.88
CA GLY A 36 -4.32 16.22 0.23
C GLY A 36 -3.34 15.54 1.18
N GLY A 37 -2.03 15.60 0.89
CA GLY A 37 -1.01 15.03 1.78
C GLY A 37 0.36 14.77 1.13
N ALA A 38 0.40 14.49 -0.19
CA ALA A 38 1.66 14.17 -0.88
C ALA A 38 2.36 15.37 -1.55
N GLY A 39 1.71 16.54 -1.61
CA GLY A 39 2.26 17.77 -2.19
C GLY A 39 3.29 18.44 -1.28
N HIS A 40 2.95 18.62 -0.01
CA HIS A 40 3.75 19.44 0.92
C HIS A 40 5.18 18.95 1.17
N MET A 41 5.39 17.63 1.23
CA MET A 41 6.74 17.07 1.42
C MET A 41 7.60 17.20 0.16
N LYS A 42 6.98 17.18 -1.03
CA LYS A 42 7.66 17.42 -2.31
C LYS A 42 8.01 18.89 -2.48
N ASP A 43 7.15 19.80 -2.01
CA ASP A 43 7.38 21.23 -2.08
C ASP A 43 8.55 21.65 -1.16
N TYR A 44 8.60 21.09 0.05
CA TYR A 44 9.73 21.25 0.98
C TYR A 44 11.06 20.75 0.40
N HIS A 45 11.08 19.54 -0.17
CA HIS A 45 12.27 18.97 -0.81
C HIS A 45 12.67 19.63 -2.12
N THR A 46 11.74 20.34 -2.78
CA THR A 46 12.02 21.07 -4.01
C THR A 46 12.60 22.44 -3.68
N ALA A 47 12.03 23.15 -2.69
CA ALA A 47 12.56 24.41 -2.18
C ALA A 47 13.98 24.25 -1.58
N LEU A 48 14.22 23.19 -0.80
CA LEU A 48 15.56 22.90 -0.27
C LEU A 48 16.58 22.64 -1.38
N ARG A 49 16.20 21.92 -2.44
CA ARG A 49 17.10 21.66 -3.58
C ARG A 49 17.41 22.92 -4.38
N GLU A 50 16.48 23.85 -4.45
CA GLU A 50 16.66 25.13 -5.14
C GLU A 50 17.62 26.04 -4.35
N ILE A 51 17.51 26.06 -3.02
CA ILE A 51 18.44 26.78 -2.11
C ILE A 51 19.85 26.17 -2.14
N TYR A 52 19.97 24.83 -2.13
CA TYR A 52 21.27 24.18 -2.23
C TYR A 52 21.96 24.44 -3.57
N ARG A 53 21.19 24.63 -4.64
CA ARG A 53 21.71 24.94 -5.98
C ARG A 53 22.20 26.39 -6.04
N THR A 54 21.45 27.35 -5.49
CA THR A 54 21.86 28.76 -5.45
C THR A 54 23.04 29.04 -4.53
N LEU A 55 23.19 28.27 -3.44
CA LEU A 55 24.37 28.34 -2.57
C LEU A 55 25.63 27.71 -3.20
N SER A 56 25.47 26.80 -4.16
CA SER A 56 26.59 26.14 -4.83
C SER A 56 27.20 26.97 -5.98
N ASP A 57 26.49 27.98 -6.47
CA ASP A 57 26.89 28.81 -7.63
C ASP A 57 27.61 30.12 -7.25
N HIS A 58 28.17 30.23 -6.03
CA HIS A 58 28.94 31.41 -5.62
C HIS A 58 30.38 31.36 -6.16
N PRO A 59 30.85 32.34 -6.96
CA PRO A 59 32.26 32.42 -7.31
C PRO A 59 33.08 32.92 -6.11
N ARG A 60 34.21 32.24 -5.84
CA ARG A 60 35.23 32.64 -4.86
C ARG A 60 35.65 34.10 -5.09
N ARG A 61 35.58 34.93 -4.06
CA ARG A 61 36.16 36.28 -4.03
C ARG A 61 37.53 36.24 -3.33
N PRO A 62 38.53 37.04 -3.74
CA PRO A 62 39.87 37.04 -3.13
C PRO A 62 39.91 37.82 -1.81
N ASP A 63 40.95 37.53 -1.03
CA ASP A 63 41.28 37.94 0.35
C ASP A 63 41.26 39.45 0.68
N SER A 64 41.26 39.70 2.02
CA SER A 64 41.45 40.96 2.79
C SER A 64 40.17 41.77 3.07
N ALA A 65 39.89 42.28 4.28
CA ALA A 65 40.58 42.30 5.56
C ALA A 65 39.53 42.40 6.69
N GLU A 66 40.03 42.33 7.92
CA GLU A 66 39.36 42.34 9.24
C GLU A 66 38.19 43.34 9.40
N ASP A 67 37.12 42.88 10.07
CA ASP A 67 36.56 43.55 11.26
C ASP A 67 35.36 42.72 11.80
N GLU A 68 35.51 42.21 13.02
CA GLU A 68 34.42 41.93 13.96
C GLU A 68 34.05 43.27 14.63
N PRO A 69 32.77 43.57 14.95
CA PRO A 69 32.21 42.99 16.19
C PRO A 69 30.67 42.86 16.31
N SER A 70 30.28 41.94 17.21
CA SER A 70 29.21 41.93 18.24
C SER A 70 27.75 42.30 17.94
N ASP A 71 26.89 41.36 18.36
CA ASP A 71 25.66 41.45 19.17
C ASP A 71 24.76 42.70 19.03
N GLU A 72 23.49 42.50 18.65
CA GLU A 72 22.35 42.46 19.59
C GLU A 72 21.01 42.37 18.83
N ASP A 73 20.06 41.82 19.57
CA ASP A 73 18.64 41.57 19.32
C ASP A 73 17.89 42.87 18.92
N ASP A 74 17.05 42.84 17.87
CA ASP A 74 15.70 43.43 17.99
C ASP A 74 14.76 43.08 16.82
N SER A 75 13.48 43.00 17.16
CA SER A 75 12.34 42.71 16.29
C SER A 75 12.06 43.86 15.29
N PRO A 76 11.50 43.61 14.10
CA PRO A 76 10.94 44.69 13.30
C PRO A 76 9.44 44.88 13.60
N GLU A 77 9.13 46.03 14.20
CA GLU A 77 7.82 46.67 14.11
C GLU A 77 7.51 47.08 12.66
N GLU A 78 6.22 47.01 12.34
CA GLU A 78 5.63 47.45 11.08
C GLU A 78 5.96 48.92 10.77
N THR A 79 6.49 49.18 9.58
CA THR A 79 6.37 50.50 8.96
C THR A 79 6.02 50.35 7.49
N ASN A 80 4.75 50.66 7.19
CA ASN A 80 4.27 51.05 5.88
C ASN A 80 5.18 52.14 5.30
N VAL A 81 5.86 51.85 4.19
CA VAL A 81 6.44 52.91 3.34
C VAL A 81 5.78 52.83 1.98
N PHE A 82 4.93 53.84 1.76
CA PHE A 82 4.33 54.18 0.49
C PHE A 82 5.42 54.44 -0.56
N CYS A 83 5.20 53.90 -1.76
CA CYS A 83 5.96 54.24 -2.96
C CYS A 83 5.86 55.75 -3.23
N THR A 84 6.98 56.46 -3.27
CA THR A 84 7.06 57.76 -3.93
C THR A 84 7.76 57.59 -5.27
N GLU A 85 6.94 57.68 -6.31
CA GLU A 85 7.29 58.03 -7.67
C GLU A 85 8.13 59.32 -7.67
N THR A 86 9.37 59.27 -8.16
CA THR A 86 10.16 60.48 -8.43
C THR A 86 10.56 60.52 -9.89
N ASP A 87 9.94 61.49 -10.56
CA ASP A 87 10.22 62.03 -11.88
C ASP A 87 11.71 62.27 -12.13
N VAL A 88 12.19 61.80 -13.29
CA VAL A 88 13.47 62.17 -13.86
C VAL A 88 13.29 63.47 -14.62
N THR A 89 13.60 64.59 -13.97
CA THR A 89 13.70 65.90 -14.64
C THR A 89 15.03 65.99 -15.39
N LEU A 90 14.94 66.23 -16.70
CA LEU A 90 16.05 66.59 -17.58
C LEU A 90 16.72 67.90 -17.12
N PRO A 91 18.05 68.04 -17.16
CA PRO A 91 18.67 69.35 -17.04
C PRO A 91 18.65 70.07 -18.39
N SER A 92 17.71 71.00 -18.54
CA SER A 92 17.80 72.10 -19.52
C SER A 92 18.47 73.29 -18.84
N ASN A 93 19.64 73.73 -19.31
CA ASN A 93 20.13 75.09 -19.07
C ASN A 93 21.05 75.56 -20.21
N LEU A 94 20.40 76.15 -21.23
CA LEU A 94 20.96 77.15 -22.13
C LEU A 94 21.17 78.45 -21.33
N ALA A 95 22.39 78.71 -20.84
CA ALA A 95 22.77 80.03 -20.34
C ALA A 95 23.74 80.68 -21.33
N ARG A 96 23.15 81.50 -22.18
CA ARG A 96 23.77 82.53 -23.00
C ARG A 96 24.60 83.44 -22.09
N SER A 97 25.89 83.64 -22.38
CA SER A 97 26.67 84.76 -21.84
C SER A 97 27.68 85.21 -22.88
N SER A 98 27.23 86.10 -23.77
CA SER A 98 28.11 87.00 -24.50
C SER A 98 28.53 88.14 -23.57
N SER A 99 29.84 88.26 -23.32
CA SER A 99 30.45 89.57 -23.12
C SER A 99 31.86 89.55 -23.71
N SER A 100 32.02 90.21 -24.86
CA SER A 100 33.31 90.62 -25.38
C SER A 100 33.74 91.91 -24.70
N SER A 101 35.01 92.05 -24.35
CA SER A 101 35.90 93.12 -24.85
C SER A 101 37.07 93.36 -23.90
N VAL A 102 38.30 93.13 -24.38
CA VAL A 102 39.43 93.97 -24.03
C VAL A 102 40.08 94.43 -25.32
N LEU A 103 40.36 95.73 -25.31
CA LEU A 103 40.66 96.64 -26.40
C LEU A 103 42.06 96.45 -27.02
N ASN A 104 42.08 96.69 -28.33
CA ASN A 104 43.04 97.47 -29.12
C ASN A 104 44.55 97.35 -28.82
N SER A 105 45.28 96.94 -29.86
CA SER A 105 46.12 97.94 -30.53
C SER A 105 46.35 97.65 -32.01
N ARG A 106 46.52 98.77 -32.70
CA ARG A 106 46.38 99.05 -34.12
C ARG A 106 47.76 99.24 -34.72
N ARG A 107 48.01 98.66 -35.90
CA ARG A 107 48.70 99.22 -37.09
C ARG A 107 49.18 98.05 -37.94
N LYS A 108 48.59 97.79 -39.12
CA LYS A 108 48.72 98.48 -40.42
C LYS A 108 49.95 97.96 -41.17
N ASP A 109 49.66 97.33 -42.32
CA ASP A 109 50.43 97.23 -43.59
C ASP A 109 50.05 95.87 -44.23
N VAL A 110 49.02 95.81 -45.07
CA VAL A 110 49.08 95.96 -46.55
C VAL A 110 50.23 95.15 -47.16
N ALA A 111 49.94 93.90 -47.55
CA ALA A 111 50.24 93.34 -48.87
C ALA A 111 49.83 91.86 -48.94
N ASP A 112 49.30 91.48 -50.10
CA ASP A 112 49.33 90.14 -50.70
C ASP A 112 48.61 88.97 -50.01
N GLY A 113 47.34 88.79 -50.37
CA GLY A 113 46.94 87.72 -51.32
C GLY A 113 47.13 86.24 -50.97
N SER A 114 47.72 85.88 -49.82
CA SER A 114 48.08 84.48 -49.50
C SER A 114 47.66 84.01 -48.08
N SER A 115 47.16 84.90 -47.22
CA SER A 115 46.84 84.59 -45.81
C SER A 115 45.47 83.91 -45.56
N GLY A 116 44.50 84.12 -46.47
CA GLY A 116 43.17 83.49 -46.36
C GLY A 116 43.21 81.97 -46.54
N ALA A 117 44.12 81.47 -47.37
CA ALA A 117 44.29 80.04 -47.61
C ALA A 117 44.90 79.31 -46.40
N ALA A 118 45.94 79.87 -45.78
CA ALA A 118 46.58 79.28 -44.59
C ALA A 118 45.65 79.25 -43.36
N THR A 119 44.87 80.32 -43.16
CA THR A 119 43.88 80.38 -42.06
C THR A 119 42.73 79.41 -42.29
N ALA A 120 42.25 79.28 -43.54
CA ALA A 120 41.22 78.30 -43.89
C ALA A 120 41.71 76.86 -43.69
N VAL A 121 42.95 76.54 -44.06
CA VAL A 121 43.55 75.21 -43.83
C VAL A 121 43.62 74.88 -42.34
N HIS A 122 44.01 75.83 -41.48
CA HIS A 122 44.06 75.62 -40.03
C HIS A 122 42.66 75.37 -39.43
N VAL A 123 41.64 76.12 -39.86
CA VAL A 123 40.24 75.91 -39.44
C VAL A 123 39.73 74.53 -39.88
N TYR A 124 40.07 74.10 -41.09
CA TYR A 124 39.73 72.75 -41.58
C TYR A 124 40.39 71.65 -40.76
N GLN A 125 41.65 71.82 -40.36
CA GLN A 125 42.37 70.87 -39.50
C GLN A 125 41.75 70.80 -38.09
N GLU A 126 41.41 71.95 -37.48
CA GLU A 126 40.71 71.99 -36.20
C GLU A 126 39.31 71.36 -36.27
N MET A 127 38.56 71.61 -37.34
CA MET A 127 37.26 70.95 -37.57
C MET A 127 37.39 69.43 -37.69
N LEU A 128 38.41 68.93 -38.39
CA LEU A 128 38.69 67.50 -38.49
C LEU A 128 39.04 66.91 -37.12
N HIS A 129 39.90 67.58 -36.35
CA HIS A 129 40.28 67.15 -35.00
C HIS A 129 39.08 67.11 -34.03
N ILE A 130 38.20 68.11 -34.09
CA ILE A 130 36.96 68.14 -33.31
C ILE A 130 36.02 67.01 -33.75
N TYR A 131 35.91 66.76 -35.06
CA TYR A 131 35.10 65.68 -35.60
C TYR A 131 35.60 64.31 -35.12
N GLU A 132 36.90 64.06 -35.18
CA GLU A 132 37.52 62.81 -34.69
C GLU A 132 37.29 62.62 -33.19
N LYS A 133 37.49 63.67 -32.38
CA LYS A 133 37.20 63.63 -30.94
C LYS A 133 35.74 63.36 -30.63
N LEU A 134 34.82 64.01 -31.34
CA LEU A 134 33.39 63.80 -31.16
C LEU A 134 32.98 62.37 -31.56
N GLN A 135 33.60 61.82 -32.61
CA GLN A 135 33.39 60.45 -33.03
C GLN A 135 33.90 59.45 -31.98
N ALA A 136 35.09 59.68 -31.41
CA ALA A 136 35.64 58.87 -30.33
C ALA A 136 34.76 58.92 -29.06
N GLU A 137 34.32 60.11 -28.67
CA GLU A 137 33.42 60.31 -27.52
C GLU A 137 32.06 59.62 -27.72
N ARG A 138 31.49 59.71 -28.93
CA ARG A 138 30.23 59.02 -29.26
C ARG A 138 30.37 57.50 -29.14
N LEU A 139 31.48 56.93 -29.58
CA LEU A 139 31.75 55.49 -29.44
C LEU A 139 31.94 55.09 -27.97
N SER A 140 32.64 55.92 -27.19
CA SER A 140 32.81 55.74 -25.74
C SER A 140 31.46 55.75 -25.01
N GLN A 141 30.60 56.72 -25.31
CA GLN A 141 29.25 56.82 -24.73
C GLN A 141 28.37 55.63 -25.12
N GLN A 142 28.48 55.15 -26.36
CA GLN A 142 27.74 53.96 -26.80
C GLN A 142 28.20 52.70 -26.07
N ALA A 143 29.51 52.54 -25.86
CA ALA A 143 30.06 51.42 -25.08
C ALA A 143 29.61 51.49 -23.61
N TRP A 144 29.66 52.68 -23.01
CA TRP A 144 29.21 52.89 -21.63
C TRP A 144 27.71 52.62 -21.45
N ALA A 145 26.88 53.08 -22.39
CA ALA A 145 25.45 52.79 -22.39
C ALA A 145 25.15 51.28 -22.49
N ALA A 146 25.93 50.55 -23.29
CA ALA A 146 25.80 49.10 -23.40
C ALA A 146 26.15 48.38 -22.09
N GLU A 147 27.23 48.79 -21.42
CA GLU A 147 27.63 48.25 -20.11
C GLU A 147 26.56 48.54 -19.04
N LEU A 148 25.97 49.74 -19.05
CA LEU A 148 24.91 50.11 -18.11
C LEU A 148 23.66 49.24 -18.33
N CYS A 149 23.26 49.02 -19.59
CA CYS A 149 22.14 48.14 -19.90
C CYS A 149 22.40 46.68 -19.49
N GLU A 150 23.65 46.20 -19.55
CA GLU A 150 24.02 44.89 -19.00
C GLU A 150 23.88 44.84 -17.48
N ARG A 151 24.42 45.85 -16.78
CA ARG A 151 24.32 45.96 -15.33
C ARG A 151 22.88 46.02 -14.84
N GLU A 152 22.02 46.77 -15.52
CA GLU A 152 20.60 46.88 -15.17
C GLU A 152 19.87 45.54 -15.34
N ARG A 153 20.15 44.82 -16.43
CA ARG A 153 19.61 43.47 -16.65
C ARG A 153 20.05 42.51 -15.55
N ASP A 154 21.32 42.54 -15.16
CA ASP A 154 21.85 41.69 -14.10
C ASP A 154 21.22 42.01 -12.73
N LEU A 155 21.04 43.30 -12.43
CA LEU A 155 20.36 43.74 -11.20
C LEU A 155 18.90 43.29 -11.17
N GLN A 156 18.16 43.46 -12.26
CA GLN A 156 16.78 42.99 -12.37
C GLN A 156 16.68 41.47 -12.20
N GLN A 157 17.63 40.70 -12.73
CA GLN A 157 17.67 39.25 -12.52
C GLN A 157 17.87 38.90 -11.04
N ARG A 158 18.80 39.58 -10.35
CA ARG A 158 19.05 39.38 -8.91
C ARG A 158 17.86 39.75 -8.05
N GLU A 159 17.21 40.87 -8.34
CA GLU A 159 16.01 41.32 -7.63
C GLU A 159 14.86 40.32 -7.79
N ASN A 160 14.61 39.85 -9.02
CA ASN A 160 13.60 38.83 -9.27
C ASN A 160 13.89 37.51 -8.54
N ALA A 161 15.16 37.07 -8.52
CA ALA A 161 15.58 35.89 -7.77
C ALA A 161 15.37 36.07 -6.25
N PHE A 162 15.68 37.26 -5.72
CA PHE A 162 15.46 37.59 -4.32
C PHE A 162 13.97 37.56 -3.95
N LEU A 163 13.10 38.18 -4.76
CA LEU A 163 11.65 38.16 -4.56
C LEU A 163 11.08 36.74 -4.62
N GLN A 164 11.60 35.90 -5.52
CA GLN A 164 11.22 34.49 -5.58
C GLN A 164 11.66 33.74 -4.30
N GLN A 165 12.87 33.98 -3.81
CA GLN A 165 13.36 33.40 -2.56
C GLN A 165 12.51 33.85 -1.37
N GLN A 166 12.16 35.13 -1.28
CA GLN A 166 11.29 35.67 -0.23
C GLN A 166 9.93 34.97 -0.22
N ARG A 167 9.29 34.82 -1.39
CA ARG A 167 8.03 34.07 -1.54
C ARG A 167 8.18 32.61 -1.12
N ASN A 168 9.30 31.98 -1.44
CA ASN A 168 9.58 30.60 -1.02
C ASN A 168 9.69 30.49 0.51
N VAL A 169 10.37 31.43 1.15
CA VAL A 169 10.51 31.47 2.62
C VAL A 169 9.16 31.66 3.30
N HIS A 170 8.31 32.55 2.80
CA HIS A 170 6.95 32.72 3.35
C HIS A 170 6.11 31.44 3.21
N ARG A 171 6.16 30.77 2.06
CA ARG A 171 5.49 29.48 1.85
C ARG A 171 6.01 28.40 2.80
N LEU A 172 7.33 28.35 3.01
CA LEU A 172 7.97 27.41 3.92
C LEU A 172 7.51 27.60 5.37
N ARG A 173 7.44 28.87 5.81
CA ARG A 173 6.96 29.23 7.15
C ARG A 173 5.51 28.78 7.36
N GLY A 174 4.63 29.00 6.38
CA GLY A 174 3.24 28.53 6.42
C GLY A 174 3.16 27.01 6.55
N ALA A 175 3.88 26.28 5.69
CA ALA A 175 3.92 24.82 5.73
C ALA A 175 4.48 24.27 7.06
N GLN A 176 5.47 24.93 7.65
CA GLN A 176 6.01 24.58 8.96
C GLN A 176 4.96 24.75 10.06
N GLN A 177 4.20 25.85 10.02
CA GLN A 177 3.16 26.11 11.02
C GLN A 177 2.00 25.12 10.92
N GLU A 178 1.57 24.78 9.71
CA GLU A 178 0.56 23.73 9.47
C GLU A 178 1.05 22.34 9.94
N ALA A 179 2.32 22.02 9.72
CA ALA A 179 2.89 20.77 10.22
C ALA A 179 2.89 20.73 11.76
N LEU A 180 3.24 21.83 12.44
CA LEU A 180 3.23 21.92 13.89
C LEU A 180 1.80 21.77 14.45
N THR A 181 0.81 22.43 13.87
CA THR A 181 -0.60 22.31 14.31
C THR A 181 -1.13 20.90 14.09
N HIS A 182 -0.76 20.25 12.98
CA HIS A 182 -1.14 18.87 12.71
C HIS A 182 -0.54 17.89 13.74
N VAL A 183 0.74 18.05 14.09
CA VAL A 183 1.40 17.24 15.13
C VAL A 183 0.73 17.45 16.49
N GLN A 184 0.40 18.69 16.86
CA GLN A 184 -0.29 18.98 18.12
C GLN A 184 -1.68 18.33 18.17
N SER A 185 -2.44 18.41 17.08
CA SER A 185 -3.77 17.78 16.98
C SER A 185 -3.67 16.25 17.12
N LEU A 186 -2.71 15.62 16.43
CA LEU A 186 -2.48 14.18 16.52
C LEU A 186 -2.09 13.76 17.94
N GLN A 187 -1.24 14.56 18.60
CA GLN A 187 -0.86 14.32 19.99
C GLN A 187 -2.05 14.40 20.94
N GLN A 188 -2.96 15.36 20.75
CA GLN A 188 -4.19 15.46 21.54
C GLN A 188 -5.12 14.26 21.31
N GLN A 189 -5.31 13.85 20.05
CA GLN A 189 -6.11 12.65 19.72
C GLN A 189 -5.55 11.40 20.38
N TYR A 190 -4.23 11.20 20.30
CA TYR A 190 -3.56 10.07 20.96
C TYR A 190 -3.76 10.08 22.49
N GLN A 191 -3.69 11.25 23.13
CA GLN A 191 -3.94 11.35 24.57
C GLN A 191 -5.39 11.02 24.93
N LEU A 192 -6.36 11.47 24.13
CA LEU A 192 -7.76 11.13 24.31
C LEU A 192 -7.98 9.62 24.17
N GLU A 193 -7.50 9.02 23.08
CA GLU A 193 -7.62 7.57 22.83
C GLU A 193 -6.96 6.75 23.97
N LYS A 194 -5.79 7.17 24.43
CA LYS A 194 -5.13 6.54 25.58
C LYS A 194 -6.01 6.59 26.84
N SER A 195 -6.61 7.74 27.14
CA SER A 195 -7.48 7.90 28.31
C SER A 195 -8.75 7.04 28.22
N GLU A 196 -9.32 6.91 27.02
CA GLU A 196 -10.49 6.07 26.75
C GLU A 196 -10.17 4.58 26.90
N LEU A 197 -9.04 4.13 26.35
CA LEU A 197 -8.56 2.74 26.49
C LEU A 197 -8.27 2.39 27.95
N GLU A 198 -7.67 3.30 28.71
CA GLU A 198 -7.45 3.12 30.15
C GLU A 198 -8.77 2.99 30.93
N ALA A 199 -9.78 3.80 30.59
CA ALA A 199 -11.11 3.71 31.19
C ALA A 199 -11.82 2.39 30.84
N ALA A 200 -11.76 1.98 29.58
CA ALA A 200 -12.32 0.71 29.10
C ALA A 200 -11.66 -0.50 29.79
N LEU A 201 -10.33 -0.48 29.95
CA LEU A 201 -9.58 -1.52 30.66
C LEU A 201 -10.02 -1.61 32.13
N LYS A 202 -10.18 -0.47 32.81
CA LYS A 202 -10.69 -0.41 34.19
C LYS A 202 -12.11 -1.00 34.29
N GLN A 203 -12.98 -0.69 33.33
CA GLN A 203 -14.34 -1.24 33.30
C GLN A 203 -14.34 -2.75 33.08
N LYS A 204 -13.59 -3.25 32.10
CA LYS A 204 -13.46 -4.70 31.83
C LYS A 204 -12.86 -5.46 33.00
N THR A 205 -11.91 -4.86 33.71
CA THR A 205 -11.36 -5.43 34.94
C THR A 205 -12.41 -5.55 36.04
N LYS A 206 -13.28 -4.54 36.21
CA LYS A 206 -14.41 -4.61 37.16
C LYS A 206 -15.43 -5.68 36.77
N GLU A 207 -15.77 -5.77 35.48
CA GLU A 207 -16.67 -6.81 34.96
C GLU A 207 -16.11 -8.21 35.18
N ASN A 208 -14.81 -8.43 34.91
CA ASN A 208 -14.15 -9.70 35.15
C ASN A 208 -14.21 -10.12 36.62
N LYS A 209 -13.97 -9.18 37.56
CA LYS A 209 -14.13 -9.43 39.00
C LYS A 209 -15.55 -9.85 39.36
N ARG A 210 -16.58 -9.19 38.79
CA ARG A 210 -17.99 -9.54 39.00
C ARG A 210 -18.34 -10.93 38.44
N MET A 211 -17.81 -11.26 37.26
CA MET A 211 -18.01 -12.57 36.65
C MET A 211 -17.35 -13.68 37.47
N ARG A 212 -16.14 -13.45 37.99
CA ARG A 212 -15.48 -14.38 38.91
C ARG A 212 -16.30 -14.62 40.18
N SER A 213 -16.79 -13.58 40.84
CA SER A 213 -17.64 -13.75 42.02
C SER A 213 -18.94 -14.48 41.70
N SER A 214 -19.56 -14.21 40.54
CA SER A 214 -20.76 -14.93 40.10
C SER A 214 -20.48 -16.43 39.85
N PHE A 215 -19.32 -16.73 39.23
CA PHE A 215 -18.87 -18.09 39.03
C PHE A 215 -18.66 -18.83 40.37
N ASP A 216 -18.02 -18.17 41.34
CA ASP A 216 -17.81 -18.75 42.67
C ASP A 216 -19.14 -19.05 43.37
N SER A 217 -20.14 -18.15 43.29
CA SER A 217 -21.48 -18.40 43.81
C SER A 217 -22.20 -19.58 43.11
N MET A 218 -22.09 -19.69 41.78
CA MET A 218 -22.66 -20.83 41.05
C MET A 218 -21.99 -22.15 41.42
N LYS A 219 -20.68 -22.13 41.68
CA LYS A 219 -19.92 -23.30 42.14
C LYS A 219 -20.41 -23.75 43.52
N GLU A 220 -20.58 -22.83 44.46
CA GLU A 220 -21.13 -23.13 45.79
C GLU A 220 -22.54 -23.72 45.71
N LEU A 221 -23.40 -23.15 44.87
CA LEU A 221 -24.74 -23.69 44.64
C LEU A 221 -24.70 -25.10 44.06
N ASN A 222 -23.82 -25.36 43.09
CA ASN A 222 -23.65 -26.68 42.50
C ASN A 222 -23.19 -27.73 43.54
N ASP A 223 -22.25 -27.35 44.40
CA ASP A 223 -21.76 -28.21 45.48
C ASP A 223 -22.87 -28.50 46.51
N SER A 224 -23.73 -27.52 46.80
CA SER A 224 -24.93 -27.72 47.63
C SER A 224 -25.94 -28.68 46.97
N MET A 225 -26.23 -28.49 45.67
CA MET A 225 -27.14 -29.38 44.92
C MET A 225 -26.62 -30.82 44.87
N LYS A 226 -25.31 -31.02 44.70
CA LYS A 226 -24.70 -32.36 44.77
C LYS A 226 -24.92 -33.02 46.12
N LYS A 227 -24.78 -32.27 47.23
CA LYS A 227 -25.06 -32.80 48.57
C LYS A 227 -26.53 -33.21 48.71
N GLN A 228 -27.47 -32.35 48.32
CA GLN A 228 -28.90 -32.66 48.34
C GLN A 228 -29.25 -33.88 47.47
N LEU A 229 -28.65 -33.98 46.28
CA LEU A 229 -28.85 -35.14 45.40
C LEU A 229 -28.36 -36.44 46.04
N ASN A 230 -27.21 -36.41 46.72
CA ASN A 230 -26.68 -37.55 47.45
C ASN A 230 -27.58 -37.96 48.61
N GLU A 231 -28.10 -36.99 49.39
CA GLU A 231 -29.03 -37.24 50.49
C GLU A 231 -30.32 -37.89 49.99
N VAL A 232 -30.92 -37.36 48.91
CA VAL A 232 -32.12 -37.95 48.29
C VAL A 232 -31.84 -39.33 47.72
N SER A 233 -30.67 -39.53 47.10
CA SER A 233 -30.24 -40.84 46.60
C SER A 233 -30.12 -41.87 47.72
N GLU A 234 -29.58 -41.47 48.89
CA GLU A 234 -29.48 -42.34 50.05
C GLU A 234 -30.85 -42.68 50.64
N GLN A 235 -31.76 -41.70 50.73
CA GLN A 235 -33.15 -41.93 51.14
C GLN A 235 -33.86 -42.90 50.19
N ASN A 236 -33.70 -42.72 48.88
CA ASN A 236 -34.29 -43.61 47.89
C ASN A 236 -33.73 -45.04 48.03
N ARG A 237 -32.41 -45.18 48.24
CA ARG A 237 -31.78 -46.48 48.51
C ARG A 237 -32.34 -47.15 49.78
N LYS A 238 -32.66 -46.38 50.84
CA LYS A 238 -33.31 -46.90 52.05
C LYS A 238 -34.74 -47.37 51.76
N LEU A 239 -35.52 -46.59 51.02
CA LEU A 239 -36.88 -46.95 50.61
C LEU A 239 -36.91 -48.16 49.69
N GLU A 240 -35.98 -48.27 48.74
CA GLU A 240 -35.81 -49.46 47.91
C GLU A 240 -35.50 -50.70 48.75
N CYS A 241 -34.61 -50.59 49.74
CA CYS A 241 -34.32 -51.69 50.67
C CYS A 241 -35.57 -52.11 51.46
N GLN A 242 -36.37 -51.14 51.92
CA GLN A 242 -37.64 -51.43 52.62
C GLN A 242 -38.66 -52.09 51.70
N SER A 243 -38.82 -51.56 50.48
CA SER A 243 -39.69 -52.10 49.44
C SER A 243 -39.33 -53.56 49.13
N ARG A 244 -38.05 -53.87 48.91
CA ARG A 244 -37.59 -55.25 48.70
C ARG A 244 -37.91 -56.17 49.88
N LYS A 245 -37.77 -55.70 51.13
CA LYS A 245 -38.14 -56.48 52.32
C LYS A 245 -39.65 -56.76 52.37
N VAL A 246 -40.49 -55.77 52.05
CA VAL A 246 -41.95 -55.94 52.00
C VAL A 246 -42.33 -56.88 50.87
N GLN A 247 -41.74 -56.73 49.68
CA GLN A 247 -41.92 -57.61 48.53
C GLN A 247 -41.60 -59.07 48.89
N ALA A 248 -40.45 -59.32 49.52
CA ALA A 248 -40.05 -60.67 49.95
C ALA A 248 -41.01 -61.27 51.00
N ARG A 249 -41.56 -60.43 51.91
CA ARG A 249 -42.61 -60.86 52.86
C ARG A 249 -43.90 -61.22 52.15
N LEU A 250 -44.31 -60.41 51.17
CA LEU A 250 -45.50 -60.65 50.36
C LEU A 250 -45.36 -61.95 49.56
N GLU A 251 -44.23 -62.17 48.91
CA GLU A 251 -43.92 -63.43 48.20
C GLU A 251 -43.90 -64.64 49.13
N ASN A 252 -43.42 -64.50 50.37
CA ASN A 252 -43.45 -65.58 51.36
C ASN A 252 -44.89 -65.89 51.81
N LEU A 253 -45.69 -64.85 52.10
CA LEU A 253 -47.11 -65.01 52.41
C LEU A 253 -47.89 -65.61 51.26
N GLN A 254 -47.60 -65.20 50.02
CA GLN A 254 -48.21 -65.76 48.83
C GLN A 254 -47.85 -67.24 48.66
N ARG A 255 -46.57 -67.62 48.83
CA ARG A 255 -46.16 -69.03 48.84
C ARG A 255 -46.85 -69.84 49.94
N LYS A 256 -47.02 -69.28 51.14
CA LYS A 256 -47.78 -69.93 52.22
C LYS A 256 -49.26 -70.09 51.87
N TYR A 257 -49.88 -69.07 51.31
CA TYR A 257 -51.26 -69.14 50.84
C TYR A 257 -51.43 -70.19 49.75
N GLU A 258 -50.55 -70.21 48.75
CA GLU A 258 -50.50 -71.22 47.69
C GLU A 258 -50.31 -72.63 48.24
N SER A 259 -49.46 -72.82 49.25
CA SER A 259 -49.30 -74.12 49.94
C SER A 259 -50.55 -74.54 50.73
N PHE A 260 -51.21 -73.58 51.38
CA PHE A 260 -52.46 -73.83 52.11
C PHE A 260 -53.62 -74.14 51.17
N THR A 261 -53.74 -73.43 50.05
CA THR A 261 -54.75 -73.71 49.02
C THR A 261 -54.47 -75.03 48.33
N THR A 262 -53.22 -75.37 47.95
CA THR A 262 -52.90 -76.70 47.38
C THR A 262 -53.16 -77.86 48.34
N HIS A 263 -53.11 -77.66 49.66
CA HIS A 263 -53.57 -78.67 50.63
C HIS A 263 -55.10 -78.76 50.75
N ARG A 264 -55.86 -77.73 50.35
CA ARG A 264 -57.33 -77.72 50.36
C ARG A 264 -57.96 -78.07 49.02
N SER A 265 -57.21 -78.10 47.93
CA SER A 265 -57.71 -78.39 46.58
C SER A 265 -56.90 -79.49 45.89
N ARG A 266 -57.15 -80.74 46.27
CA ARG A 266 -57.19 -81.83 45.29
C ARG A 266 -58.57 -81.80 44.64
N GLU A 267 -58.77 -80.87 43.70
CA GLU A 267 -59.70 -81.01 42.58
C GLU A 267 -59.65 -79.74 41.70
N THR A 268 -59.43 -79.99 40.40
CA THR A 268 -59.88 -79.19 39.25
C THR A 268 -58.95 -78.10 38.66
N SER A 269 -58.16 -78.55 37.67
CA SER A 269 -57.83 -78.00 36.33
C SER A 269 -57.79 -76.47 36.00
N VAL A 270 -56.61 -76.00 35.52
CA VAL A 270 -56.22 -75.43 34.17
C VAL A 270 -57.23 -74.49 33.43
N PRO A 271 -56.87 -73.44 32.59
CA PRO A 271 -55.59 -72.97 31.99
C PRO A 271 -55.30 -71.42 31.97
N LYS A 272 -54.10 -71.08 31.42
CA LYS A 272 -53.60 -69.85 30.70
C LYS A 272 -54.61 -69.15 29.73
N PRO A 273 -54.30 -68.03 28.99
CA PRO A 273 -53.14 -67.10 28.92
C PRO A 273 -53.55 -65.58 28.78
N CYS A 274 -52.59 -64.64 28.62
CA CYS A 274 -52.51 -63.68 27.49
C CYS A 274 -51.51 -62.52 27.71
N LYS A 275 -50.66 -62.27 26.70
CA LYS A 275 -49.96 -60.99 26.44
C LYS A 275 -50.88 -60.06 25.64
N PRO A 276 -50.67 -58.73 25.67
CA PRO A 276 -50.26 -58.02 24.43
C PRO A 276 -49.25 -56.87 24.74
N GLU A 277 -48.17 -56.70 23.99
CA GLU A 277 -47.95 -56.00 22.70
C GLU A 277 -47.25 -54.64 22.87
N LYS A 278 -46.21 -54.44 22.06
CA LYS A 278 -45.50 -53.18 21.82
C LYS A 278 -46.34 -52.27 20.92
N PRO A 279 -46.27 -50.95 21.07
CA PRO A 279 -46.51 -50.04 19.95
C PRO A 279 -45.21 -49.77 19.18
N GLN A 280 -45.29 -49.93 17.87
CA GLN A 280 -44.36 -49.40 16.88
C GLN A 280 -44.44 -47.86 16.84
N SER A 281 -43.30 -47.19 16.81
CA SER A 281 -43.23 -45.75 16.47
C SER A 281 -43.10 -45.60 14.95
N SER A 282 -44.13 -45.04 14.33
CA SER A 282 -44.12 -44.60 12.93
C SER A 282 -43.23 -43.36 12.75
N LYS A 283 -42.38 -43.42 11.71
CA LYS A 283 -41.72 -42.25 11.13
C LYS A 283 -42.77 -41.36 10.46
N ALA A 284 -42.69 -40.06 10.69
CA ALA A 284 -43.24 -39.07 9.77
C ALA A 284 -42.13 -38.06 9.46
N ALA A 285 -41.63 -38.14 8.23
CA ALA A 285 -40.81 -37.14 7.60
C ALA A 285 -41.69 -35.93 7.23
N GLY A 286 -41.30 -34.74 7.69
CA GLY A 286 -41.78 -33.46 7.17
C GLY A 286 -40.59 -32.71 6.58
N LYS A 287 -40.44 -32.75 5.25
CA LYS A 287 -39.50 -31.89 4.51
C LYS A 287 -39.94 -30.45 4.69
N ALA A 288 -39.18 -29.67 5.45
CA ALA A 288 -39.28 -28.21 5.48
C ALA A 288 -38.27 -27.60 4.49
N VAL A 289 -38.77 -26.61 3.76
CA VAL A 289 -38.22 -25.84 2.64
C VAL A 289 -36.75 -25.43 2.78
N ALA A 290 -35.98 -25.65 1.70
CA ALA A 290 -34.52 -25.54 1.61
C ALA A 290 -33.92 -24.10 1.49
N HIS A 291 -34.56 -23.08 2.07
CA HIS A 291 -34.11 -21.67 1.95
C HIS A 291 -33.62 -21.02 3.27
N GLY A 292 -33.61 -21.74 4.39
CA GLY A 292 -33.21 -21.19 5.70
C GLY A 292 -31.78 -20.66 5.79
N PRO A 293 -30.75 -21.36 5.29
CA PRO A 293 -29.35 -20.92 5.39
C PRO A 293 -29.01 -19.69 4.54
N SER A 294 -29.60 -19.56 3.34
CA SER A 294 -29.33 -18.44 2.43
C SER A 294 -29.95 -17.12 2.91
N LEU A 295 -31.18 -17.18 3.47
CA LEU A 295 -31.82 -16.00 4.08
C LEU A 295 -31.07 -15.53 5.33
N LYS A 296 -30.56 -16.45 6.14
CA LYS A 296 -29.74 -16.12 7.31
C LYS A 296 -28.39 -15.50 6.90
N LEU A 297 -27.76 -15.99 5.84
CA LEU A 297 -26.54 -15.39 5.29
C LEU A 297 -26.81 -13.97 4.78
N LEU A 298 -27.90 -13.79 4.03
CA LEU A 298 -28.30 -12.48 3.52
C LEU A 298 -28.57 -11.49 4.66
N ALA A 299 -29.29 -11.91 5.70
CA ALA A 299 -29.52 -11.08 6.88
C ALA A 299 -28.19 -10.63 7.52
N LEU A 300 -27.25 -11.55 7.74
CA LEU A 300 -25.94 -11.23 8.31
C LEU A 300 -25.11 -10.27 7.43
N LEU A 301 -25.18 -10.42 6.11
CA LEU A 301 -24.48 -9.53 5.17
C LEU A 301 -25.13 -8.14 5.12
N MET A 302 -26.47 -8.07 5.16
CA MET A 302 -27.20 -6.81 5.21
C MET A 302 -26.96 -6.08 6.53
N ASP A 303 -27.00 -6.78 7.67
CA ASP A 303 -26.63 -6.22 8.97
C ASP A 303 -25.20 -5.69 8.95
N TRP A 304 -24.26 -6.42 8.34
CA TRP A 304 -22.88 -5.97 8.19
C TRP A 304 -22.76 -4.71 7.32
N LEU A 305 -23.44 -4.64 6.17
CA LEU A 305 -23.42 -3.45 5.31
C LEU A 305 -24.06 -2.24 6.01
N VAL A 306 -25.20 -2.44 6.67
CA VAL A 306 -25.93 -1.39 7.40
C VAL A 306 -25.08 -0.88 8.55
N ASP A 307 -24.46 -1.77 9.33
CA ASP A 307 -23.51 -1.39 10.38
C ASP A 307 -22.32 -0.59 9.82
N SER A 308 -21.77 -0.99 8.68
CA SER A 308 -20.59 -0.31 8.11
C SER A 308 -20.93 1.13 7.67
N GLN A 309 -22.09 1.31 7.03
CA GLN A 309 -22.55 2.62 6.55
C GLN A 309 -23.05 3.53 7.67
N LEU A 310 -23.73 2.98 8.68
CA LEU A 310 -24.15 3.73 9.86
C LEU A 310 -22.96 4.20 10.69
N MET A 311 -21.84 3.48 10.66
CA MET A 311 -20.60 3.86 11.35
C MET A 311 -19.83 4.95 10.59
N GLU A 312 -19.80 4.94 9.25
CA GLU A 312 -19.25 6.06 8.46
C GLU A 312 -20.07 7.35 8.65
N SER A 313 -21.39 7.22 8.86
CA SER A 313 -22.28 8.35 9.17
C SER A 313 -22.20 8.81 10.64
N ARG A 314 -21.66 7.99 11.55
CA ARG A 314 -21.57 8.27 12.99
C ARG A 314 -20.12 8.62 13.36
N ASN A 315 -19.62 9.71 12.81
CA ASN A 315 -18.42 10.40 13.31
C ASN A 315 -18.72 11.12 14.64
N GLY A 316 -19.18 10.38 15.64
CA GLY A 316 -19.49 10.88 16.97
C GLY A 316 -19.16 9.82 18.01
N PRO A 317 -18.33 10.15 19.03
CA PRO A 317 -18.10 9.24 20.13
C PRO A 317 -19.41 9.15 20.90
N ASN A 318 -19.97 7.94 21.04
CA ASN A 318 -20.95 7.51 22.06
C ASN A 318 -21.91 6.48 21.46
N LEU A 319 -21.66 5.21 21.75
CA LEU A 319 -22.60 4.28 22.43
C LEU A 319 -21.88 2.94 22.60
N GLY A 320 -21.57 2.59 23.85
CA GLY A 320 -20.72 1.46 24.25
C GLY A 320 -21.34 0.08 24.08
N VAL A 321 -21.64 -0.31 22.83
CA VAL A 321 -21.89 -1.71 22.49
C VAL A 321 -20.57 -2.32 22.00
N PRO A 322 -20.05 -3.40 22.61
CA PRO A 322 -18.92 -4.15 22.05
C PRO A 322 -19.34 -4.71 20.69
N GLN A 323 -18.94 -4.01 19.63
CA GLN A 323 -19.21 -4.44 18.28
C GLN A 323 -18.28 -5.62 17.93
N PRO A 324 -18.80 -6.72 17.35
CA PRO A 324 -17.94 -7.79 16.87
C PRO A 324 -16.96 -7.23 15.85
N SER A 325 -15.68 -7.50 16.07
CA SER A 325 -14.61 -7.11 15.15
C SER A 325 -14.91 -7.63 13.74
N SER A 326 -14.43 -6.95 12.69
CA SER A 326 -14.65 -7.39 11.31
C SER A 326 -14.19 -8.85 11.09
N GLN A 327 -13.18 -9.28 11.85
CA GLN A 327 -12.67 -10.64 11.85
C GLN A 327 -13.64 -11.65 12.49
N GLU A 328 -14.33 -11.30 13.58
CA GLU A 328 -15.40 -12.14 14.15
C GLU A 328 -16.58 -12.30 13.20
N ARG A 329 -16.93 -11.22 12.47
CA ARG A 329 -17.98 -11.27 11.44
C ARG A 329 -17.57 -12.20 10.29
N CYS A 330 -16.35 -12.07 9.77
CA CYS A 330 -15.80 -12.99 8.77
C CYS A 330 -15.82 -14.45 9.25
N ALA A 331 -15.41 -14.71 10.50
CA ALA A 331 -15.40 -16.05 11.08
C ALA A 331 -16.80 -16.69 11.15
N ARG A 332 -17.83 -15.88 11.44
CA ARG A 332 -19.23 -16.34 11.50
C ARG A 332 -19.85 -16.60 10.13
N VAL A 333 -19.51 -15.77 9.14
CA VAL A 333 -20.09 -15.83 7.79
C VAL A 333 -19.43 -16.91 6.93
N LEU A 334 -18.13 -17.17 7.12
CA LEU A 334 -17.36 -18.08 6.27
C LEU A 334 -17.96 -19.51 6.16
N PRO A 335 -18.40 -20.19 7.23
CA PRO A 335 -19.02 -21.51 7.11
C PRO A 335 -20.29 -21.50 6.24
N MET A 336 -21.08 -20.43 6.32
CA MET A 336 -22.31 -20.27 5.53
C MET A 336 -21.98 -20.04 4.06
N LEU A 337 -20.93 -19.29 3.76
CA LEU A 337 -20.43 -19.11 2.39
C LEU A 337 -19.93 -20.44 1.79
N VAL A 338 -19.26 -21.28 2.59
CA VAL A 338 -18.82 -22.63 2.15
C VAL A 338 -20.02 -23.50 1.79
N GLU A 339 -21.10 -23.46 2.59
CA GLU A 339 -22.34 -24.19 2.28
C GLU A 339 -23.02 -23.69 1.00
N GLN A 340 -23.06 -22.38 0.76
CA GLN A 340 -23.60 -21.82 -0.49
C GLN A 340 -22.73 -22.16 -1.71
N LEU A 341 -21.40 -22.17 -1.54
CA LEU A 341 -20.47 -22.56 -2.61
C LEU A 341 -20.72 -24.00 -3.04
N HIS A 342 -20.85 -24.92 -2.09
CA HIS A 342 -21.13 -26.33 -2.35
C HIS A 342 -22.44 -26.53 -3.15
N GLY A 343 -23.51 -25.81 -2.77
CA GLY A 343 -24.77 -25.85 -3.52
C GLY A 343 -24.69 -25.27 -4.95
N ALA A 344 -23.83 -24.26 -5.16
CA ALA A 344 -23.61 -23.64 -6.47
C ALA A 344 -22.76 -24.50 -7.41
N THR A 345 -21.81 -25.28 -6.88
CA THR A 345 -20.97 -26.19 -7.68
C THR A 345 -21.71 -27.45 -8.10
N ASP A 346 -22.55 -28.03 -7.23
CA ASP A 346 -23.30 -29.25 -7.55
C ASP A 346 -24.39 -29.01 -8.61
N SER A 347 -25.09 -27.88 -8.55
CA SER A 347 -26.15 -27.51 -9.49
C SER A 347 -25.66 -27.24 -10.92
N SER A 348 -24.36 -26.95 -11.09
CA SER A 348 -23.72 -26.80 -12.41
C SER A 348 -23.48 -28.12 -13.15
N SER A 349 -23.55 -29.25 -12.44
CA SER A 349 -23.29 -30.59 -13.00
C SER A 349 -24.54 -31.32 -13.51
N SER A 350 -25.75 -30.82 -13.20
CA SER A 350 -26.99 -31.60 -13.39
C SER A 350 -28.14 -30.88 -14.11
N SER A 351 -27.92 -29.78 -14.83
CA SER A 351 -29.02 -29.13 -15.57
C SER A 351 -28.63 -28.50 -16.91
N SER A 352 -29.44 -28.81 -17.92
CA SER A 352 -29.34 -28.39 -19.31
C SER A 352 -29.68 -26.91 -19.51
N SER A 353 -28.68 -26.15 -19.97
CA SER A 353 -28.70 -25.18 -21.09
C SER A 353 -29.61 -23.93 -21.10
N SER A 354 -30.17 -23.42 -20.00
CA SER A 354 -30.83 -22.10 -20.05
C SER A 354 -30.69 -21.17 -18.83
N SER A 355 -30.03 -21.58 -17.74
CA SER A 355 -29.85 -20.77 -16.51
C SER A 355 -28.38 -20.55 -16.11
N SER A 356 -27.44 -20.77 -17.03
CA SER A 356 -25.98 -20.78 -16.77
C SER A 356 -25.38 -19.40 -16.44
N SER A 357 -25.99 -18.30 -16.89
CA SER A 357 -25.41 -16.96 -16.72
C SER A 357 -25.57 -16.43 -15.28
N SER A 358 -26.75 -16.59 -14.68
CA SER A 358 -27.04 -16.11 -13.32
C SER A 358 -26.32 -16.92 -12.24
N SER A 359 -26.15 -18.22 -12.47
CA SER A 359 -25.38 -19.10 -11.58
C SER A 359 -23.88 -18.79 -11.61
N SER A 360 -23.32 -18.44 -12.77
CA SER A 360 -21.91 -18.03 -12.90
C SER A 360 -21.62 -16.68 -12.20
N ALA A 361 -22.55 -15.72 -12.25
CA ALA A 361 -22.40 -14.44 -11.56
C ALA A 361 -22.47 -14.59 -10.02
N LEU A 362 -23.36 -15.47 -9.54
CA LEU A 362 -23.45 -15.81 -8.12
C LEU A 362 -22.18 -16.49 -7.62
N LEU A 363 -21.67 -17.48 -8.37
CA LEU A 363 -20.41 -18.16 -8.03
C LEU A 363 -19.25 -17.18 -7.92
N LEU A 364 -19.09 -16.27 -8.88
CA LEU A 364 -18.05 -15.25 -8.82
C LEU A 364 -18.21 -14.34 -7.58
N SER A 365 -19.43 -13.93 -7.27
CA SER A 365 -19.71 -13.10 -6.10
C SER A 365 -19.40 -13.82 -4.78
N LEU A 366 -19.72 -15.11 -4.70
CA LEU A 366 -19.38 -15.97 -3.56
C LEU A 366 -17.86 -16.07 -3.39
N LEU A 367 -17.12 -16.33 -4.47
CA LEU A 367 -15.65 -16.43 -4.43
C LEU A 367 -15.00 -15.11 -4.00
N ARG A 368 -15.50 -13.96 -4.49
CA ARG A 368 -15.03 -12.64 -4.04
C ARG A 368 -15.26 -12.42 -2.55
N CYS A 369 -16.45 -12.75 -2.06
CA CYS A 369 -16.81 -12.62 -0.65
C CYS A 369 -15.94 -13.53 0.24
N ILE A 370 -15.76 -14.79 -0.17
CA ILE A 370 -14.90 -15.76 0.51
C ILE A 370 -13.47 -15.24 0.59
N TYR A 371 -12.87 -14.85 -0.54
CA TYR A 371 -11.49 -14.38 -0.56
C TYR A 371 -11.29 -13.10 0.27
N CYS A 372 -12.26 -12.18 0.23
CA CYS A 372 -12.26 -10.99 1.11
C CYS A 372 -12.23 -11.39 2.59
N CYS A 373 -13.07 -12.35 3.01
CA CYS A 373 -13.05 -12.87 4.37
C CYS A 373 -11.69 -13.47 4.75
N LEU A 374 -11.03 -14.19 3.83
CA LEU A 374 -9.70 -14.76 4.08
C LEU A 374 -8.65 -13.67 4.34
N ILE A 375 -8.61 -12.61 3.54
CA ILE A 375 -7.67 -11.49 3.74
C ILE A 375 -7.88 -10.83 5.11
N HIS A 376 -9.13 -10.66 5.54
CA HIS A 376 -9.42 -10.06 6.85
C HIS A 376 -9.05 -10.97 8.02
N LEU A 377 -9.19 -12.29 7.86
CA LEU A 377 -8.86 -13.27 8.90
C LEU A 377 -7.35 -13.46 9.10
N GLU A 378 -6.53 -13.33 8.06
CA GLU A 378 -5.06 -13.45 8.15
C GLU A 378 -4.41 -12.47 9.13
N ARG A 379 -5.08 -11.36 9.43
CA ARG A 379 -4.61 -10.34 10.39
C ARG A 379 -4.96 -10.67 11.85
N SER A 380 -5.60 -11.81 12.10
CA SER A 380 -6.11 -12.19 13.43
C SER A 380 -5.52 -13.49 13.95
N SER A 381 -5.44 -13.63 15.28
CA SER A 381 -5.08 -14.89 15.95
C SER A 381 -6.12 -16.01 15.79
N GLN A 382 -7.32 -15.69 15.25
CA GLN A 382 -8.45 -16.61 15.07
C GLN A 382 -8.28 -17.60 13.91
N HIS A 383 -7.25 -17.43 13.07
CA HIS A 383 -6.98 -18.31 11.92
C HIS A 383 -6.80 -19.79 12.32
N SER A 384 -6.30 -20.05 13.54
CA SER A 384 -6.12 -21.41 14.08
C SER A 384 -7.44 -22.12 14.44
N VAL A 385 -8.49 -21.37 14.80
CA VAL A 385 -9.77 -21.94 15.23
C VAL A 385 -10.58 -22.44 14.03
N LEU A 386 -10.34 -21.90 12.84
CA LEU A 386 -11.08 -22.21 11.61
C LEU A 386 -10.37 -23.19 10.68
N THR A 387 -9.30 -23.87 11.10
CA THR A 387 -8.50 -24.74 10.23
C THR A 387 -9.33 -25.79 9.47
N SER A 388 -10.33 -26.41 10.12
CA SER A 388 -11.22 -27.36 9.44
C SER A 388 -12.11 -26.71 8.39
N THR A 389 -12.63 -25.50 8.66
CA THR A 389 -13.48 -24.75 7.72
C THR A 389 -12.67 -24.30 6.51
N LEU A 390 -11.46 -23.79 6.74
CA LEU A 390 -10.53 -23.37 5.68
C LEU A 390 -10.14 -24.57 4.81
N ARG A 391 -9.78 -25.71 5.42
CA ARG A 391 -9.47 -26.93 4.67
C ARG A 391 -10.64 -27.39 3.82
N ARG A 392 -11.86 -27.44 4.39
CA ARG A 392 -13.08 -27.82 3.66
C ARG A 392 -13.36 -26.85 2.50
N LEU A 393 -13.17 -25.55 2.71
CA LEU A 393 -13.31 -24.55 1.66
C LEU A 393 -12.35 -24.80 0.50
N GLY A 394 -11.07 -25.00 0.79
CA GLY A 394 -10.06 -25.30 -0.22
C GLY A 394 -10.35 -26.60 -0.96
N GLU A 395 -10.81 -27.63 -0.26
CA GLU A 395 -11.22 -28.90 -0.85
C GLU A 395 -12.41 -28.69 -1.81
N GLU A 396 -13.42 -27.91 -1.43
CA GLU A 396 -14.58 -27.63 -2.27
C GLU A 396 -14.21 -26.87 -3.55
N VAL A 397 -13.31 -25.88 -3.46
CA VAL A 397 -12.80 -25.16 -4.64
C VAL A 397 -11.95 -26.08 -5.53
N SER A 398 -11.25 -27.05 -4.94
CA SER A 398 -10.37 -27.99 -5.66
C SER A 398 -11.09 -29.21 -6.27
N ARG A 399 -12.36 -29.48 -5.90
CA ARG A 399 -13.07 -30.72 -6.25
C ARG A 399 -13.30 -30.88 -7.75
N GLY A 400 -12.53 -31.75 -8.39
CA GLY A 400 -12.75 -32.33 -9.74
C GLY A 400 -13.81 -33.42 -9.76
N SER A 401 -14.49 -33.59 -10.90
CA SER A 401 -15.37 -34.75 -11.16
C SER A 401 -14.63 -36.04 -10.80
N CYS A 402 -15.14 -36.79 -9.83
CA CYS A 402 -14.55 -38.04 -9.35
C CYS A 402 -14.75 -39.14 -10.41
N ASP A 403 -13.86 -39.18 -11.40
CA ASP A 403 -13.60 -40.40 -12.18
C ASP A 403 -12.21 -40.94 -11.80
N PRO A 404 -12.11 -42.19 -11.31
CA PRO A 404 -10.84 -42.81 -10.99
C PRO A 404 -10.10 -43.14 -12.29
N GLY A 405 -9.25 -42.23 -12.76
CA GLY A 405 -8.35 -42.50 -13.89
C GLY A 405 -8.05 -41.35 -14.85
N ARG A 406 -8.66 -40.16 -14.72
CA ARG A 406 -8.34 -39.00 -15.57
C ARG A 406 -8.07 -37.73 -14.75
N SER A 407 -7.10 -36.95 -15.23
CA SER A 407 -6.51 -35.71 -14.69
C SER A 407 -7.29 -34.99 -13.57
N ARG A 408 -6.61 -34.84 -12.42
CA ARG A 408 -7.03 -34.18 -11.15
C ARG A 408 -7.25 -32.66 -11.23
N ILE A 409 -7.56 -32.10 -12.39
CA ILE A 409 -7.74 -30.64 -12.51
C ILE A 409 -9.12 -30.24 -11.99
N ALA A 410 -9.16 -29.34 -11.01
CA ALA A 410 -10.38 -28.76 -10.47
C ALA A 410 -11.25 -28.13 -11.60
N PRO A 411 -12.59 -28.31 -11.61
CA PRO A 411 -13.47 -27.82 -12.68
C PRO A 411 -13.44 -26.30 -12.73
N LEU A 412 -13.29 -25.65 -11.58
CA LEU A 412 -13.19 -24.20 -11.46
C LEU A 412 -11.92 -23.63 -12.10
N PHE A 413 -10.83 -24.41 -12.19
CA PHE A 413 -9.62 -24.02 -12.93
C PHE A 413 -9.83 -24.03 -14.45
N LYS A 414 -10.87 -24.72 -14.94
CA LYS A 414 -11.26 -24.74 -16.36
C LYS A 414 -12.36 -23.74 -16.71
N SER A 415 -12.73 -22.86 -15.77
CA SER A 415 -13.74 -21.83 -16.02
C SER A 415 -13.30 -20.90 -17.16
N SER A 416 -14.23 -20.54 -18.05
CA SER A 416 -14.01 -19.53 -19.09
C SER A 416 -13.76 -18.13 -18.51
N CYS A 417 -14.21 -17.88 -17.28
CA CYS A 417 -14.00 -16.62 -16.58
C CYS A 417 -12.61 -16.57 -15.92
N LEU A 418 -11.76 -15.64 -16.39
CA LEU A 418 -10.43 -15.40 -15.81
C LEU A 418 -10.51 -15.10 -14.31
N HIS A 419 -11.47 -14.25 -13.90
CA HIS A 419 -11.65 -13.82 -12.51
C HIS A 419 -11.96 -15.00 -11.57
N THR A 420 -12.84 -15.91 -12.01
CA THR A 420 -13.13 -17.15 -11.28
C THR A 420 -11.88 -18.00 -11.11
N ARG A 421 -11.13 -18.26 -12.20
CA ARG A 421 -9.87 -19.03 -12.12
C ARG A 421 -8.86 -18.39 -11.18
N PHE A 422 -8.75 -17.06 -11.22
CA PHE A 422 -7.84 -16.27 -10.38
C PHE A 422 -8.17 -16.41 -8.89
N LEU A 423 -9.42 -16.14 -8.51
CA LEU A 423 -9.87 -16.24 -7.12
C LEU A 423 -9.78 -17.65 -6.58
N CYS A 424 -10.16 -18.66 -7.36
CA CYS A 424 -10.02 -20.07 -6.96
C CYS A 424 -8.57 -20.42 -6.65
N SER A 425 -7.63 -19.95 -7.47
CA SER A 425 -6.19 -20.18 -7.27
C SER A 425 -5.73 -19.56 -5.94
N LEU A 426 -6.10 -18.31 -5.67
CA LEU A 426 -5.74 -17.63 -4.42
C LEU A 426 -6.39 -18.26 -3.18
N ILE A 427 -7.66 -18.66 -3.26
CA ILE A 427 -8.36 -19.34 -2.17
C ILE A 427 -7.65 -20.65 -1.85
N ILE A 428 -7.30 -21.45 -2.85
CA ILE A 428 -6.55 -22.71 -2.66
C ILE A 428 -5.19 -22.43 -2.02
N ILE A 429 -4.43 -21.45 -2.52
CA ILE A 429 -3.12 -21.07 -1.95
C ILE A 429 -3.22 -20.69 -0.47
N LYS A 430 -4.31 -20.03 -0.05
CA LYS A 430 -4.52 -19.61 1.35
C LYS A 430 -5.08 -20.71 2.25
N THR A 431 -5.63 -21.80 1.71
CA THR A 431 -6.43 -22.76 2.49
C THR A 431 -5.91 -24.19 2.47
N ILE A 432 -5.12 -24.57 1.46
CA ILE A 432 -4.60 -25.93 1.25
C ILE A 432 -3.08 -25.95 1.44
N SER A 433 -2.57 -27.02 2.04
CA SER A 433 -1.13 -27.26 2.24
C SER A 433 -0.55 -28.36 1.33
N GLN A 434 -1.39 -29.09 0.59
CA GLN A 434 -0.96 -30.17 -0.30
C GLN A 434 -0.20 -29.59 -1.51
N VAL A 435 1.07 -29.97 -1.66
CA VAL A 435 2.00 -29.37 -2.62
C VAL A 435 1.57 -29.57 -4.08
N ASP A 436 1.00 -30.72 -4.42
CA ASP A 436 0.52 -31.03 -5.77
C ASP A 436 -0.73 -30.22 -6.18
N VAL A 437 -1.60 -29.92 -5.21
CA VAL A 437 -2.75 -29.04 -5.42
C VAL A 437 -2.31 -27.58 -5.51
N LEU A 438 -1.36 -27.17 -4.66
CA LEU A 438 -0.77 -25.84 -4.69
C LEU A 438 -0.03 -25.57 -6.01
N ALA A 439 0.76 -26.52 -6.50
CA ALA A 439 1.46 -26.39 -7.78
C ALA A 439 0.48 -26.12 -8.93
N GLN A 440 -0.63 -26.88 -9.00
CA GLN A 440 -1.68 -26.65 -9.99
C GLN A 440 -2.33 -25.26 -9.85
N ALA A 441 -2.60 -24.81 -8.63
CA ALA A 441 -3.15 -23.48 -8.39
C ALA A 441 -2.19 -22.37 -8.86
N VAL A 442 -0.89 -22.54 -8.62
CA VAL A 442 0.14 -21.58 -9.04
C VAL A 442 0.33 -21.60 -10.55
N ASP A 443 0.25 -22.76 -11.21
CA ASP A 443 0.31 -22.85 -12.67
C ASP A 443 -0.86 -22.09 -13.32
N VAL A 444 -2.08 -22.26 -12.78
CA VAL A 444 -3.27 -21.53 -13.24
C VAL A 444 -3.14 -20.03 -12.98
N LEU A 445 -2.59 -19.64 -11.82
CA LEU A 445 -2.31 -18.24 -11.49
C LEU A 445 -1.27 -17.65 -12.45
N SER A 446 -0.17 -18.36 -12.72
CA SER A 446 0.88 -17.97 -13.65
C SER A 446 0.34 -17.77 -15.05
N ALA A 447 -0.48 -18.70 -15.54
CA ALA A 447 -1.14 -18.55 -16.82
C ALA A 447 -2.09 -17.34 -16.87
N SER A 448 -2.72 -17.01 -15.75
CA SER A 448 -3.68 -15.90 -15.65
C SER A 448 -2.99 -14.53 -15.70
N VAL A 449 -1.83 -14.37 -15.05
CA VAL A 449 -1.08 -13.08 -15.03
C VAL A 449 -0.33 -12.76 -16.33
N ARG A 450 -0.46 -13.61 -17.37
CA ARG A 450 0.10 -13.35 -18.71
C ARG A 450 -0.66 -12.27 -19.47
N THR A 451 -1.87 -11.92 -19.05
CA THR A 451 -2.70 -10.87 -19.65
C THR A 451 -2.75 -9.63 -18.75
N ASP A 452 -2.94 -8.44 -19.34
CA ASP A 452 -3.10 -7.19 -18.59
C ASP A 452 -4.23 -7.29 -17.54
N ASP A 453 -5.36 -7.90 -17.90
CA ASP A 453 -6.49 -8.10 -16.98
C ASP A 453 -6.10 -8.99 -15.78
N GLY A 454 -5.32 -10.04 -16.01
CA GLY A 454 -4.84 -10.91 -14.94
C GLY A 454 -3.83 -10.21 -14.03
N GLN A 455 -3.00 -9.33 -14.57
CA GLN A 455 -2.10 -8.50 -13.78
C GLN A 455 -2.87 -7.45 -12.97
N ALA A 456 -3.95 -6.89 -13.52
CA ALA A 456 -4.85 -6.00 -12.78
C ALA A 456 -5.51 -6.74 -11.60
N LEU A 457 -6.00 -7.97 -11.83
CA LEU A 457 -6.55 -8.83 -10.78
C LEU A 457 -5.50 -9.17 -9.70
N PHE A 458 -4.24 -9.37 -10.09
CA PHE A 458 -3.15 -9.62 -9.13
C PHE A 458 -3.00 -8.49 -8.12
N LEU A 459 -3.05 -7.24 -8.59
CA LEU A 459 -2.98 -6.05 -7.75
C LEU A 459 -4.29 -5.81 -6.99
N GLU A 460 -5.46 -5.95 -7.64
CA GLU A 460 -6.77 -5.80 -7.00
C GLU A 460 -6.93 -6.73 -5.78
N TYR A 461 -6.51 -7.98 -5.94
CA TYR A 461 -6.63 -9.01 -4.90
C TYR A 461 -5.41 -9.14 -4.00
N LYS A 462 -4.42 -8.24 -4.12
CA LYS A 462 -3.19 -8.23 -3.31
C LYS A 462 -2.57 -9.62 -3.26
N ALA A 463 -2.31 -10.21 -4.43
CA ALA A 463 -1.86 -11.59 -4.55
C ALA A 463 -0.40 -11.81 -4.11
N LEU A 464 0.41 -10.73 -4.06
CA LEU A 464 1.84 -10.81 -3.75
C LEU A 464 2.16 -11.59 -2.46
N PRO A 465 1.53 -11.34 -1.29
CA PRO A 465 1.84 -12.07 -0.06
C PRO A 465 1.56 -13.57 -0.16
N ALA A 466 0.54 -13.98 -0.94
CA ALA A 466 0.22 -15.39 -1.16
C ALA A 466 1.32 -16.08 -1.98
N VAL A 467 1.84 -15.41 -3.02
CA VAL A 467 2.96 -15.93 -3.83
C VAL A 467 4.26 -15.97 -3.02
N LEU A 468 4.53 -14.94 -2.21
CA LEU A 468 5.71 -14.94 -1.32
C LEU A 468 5.65 -16.05 -0.27
N ALA A 469 4.47 -16.38 0.27
CA ALA A 469 4.31 -17.50 1.19
C ALA A 469 4.72 -18.85 0.56
N LEU A 470 4.38 -19.06 -0.72
CA LEU A 470 4.80 -20.24 -1.47
C LEU A 470 6.31 -20.28 -1.69
N LEU A 471 6.94 -19.15 -2.02
CA LEU A 471 8.40 -19.07 -2.14
C LEU A 471 9.12 -19.38 -0.82
N ARG A 472 8.59 -18.90 0.30
CA ARG A 472 9.16 -19.16 1.64
C ARG A 472 9.08 -20.63 2.06
N SER A 473 8.16 -21.41 1.47
CA SER A 473 8.04 -22.84 1.77
C SER A 473 9.29 -23.65 1.39
N GLY A 474 10.10 -23.14 0.45
CA GLY A 474 11.30 -23.83 -0.03
C GLY A 474 11.03 -25.10 -0.84
N SER A 475 9.76 -25.44 -1.10
CA SER A 475 9.40 -26.64 -1.85
C SER A 475 9.84 -26.53 -3.31
N PRO A 476 10.71 -27.41 -3.83
CA PRO A 476 11.21 -27.33 -5.21
C PRO A 476 10.09 -27.29 -6.25
N ALA A 477 8.97 -27.97 -5.99
CA ALA A 477 7.81 -28.01 -6.88
C ALA A 477 7.03 -26.67 -6.94
N LEU A 478 7.23 -25.78 -5.96
CA LEU A 478 6.54 -24.48 -5.87
C LEU A 478 7.44 -23.30 -6.21
N LEU A 479 8.77 -23.44 -6.06
CA LEU A 479 9.71 -22.34 -6.28
C LEU A 479 9.65 -21.80 -7.72
N ALA A 480 9.75 -22.68 -8.72
CA ALA A 480 9.76 -22.25 -10.13
C ALA A 480 8.43 -21.60 -10.55
N PRO A 481 7.25 -22.24 -10.36
CA PRO A 481 5.98 -21.64 -10.76
C PRO A 481 5.68 -20.33 -10.02
N SER A 482 6.07 -20.21 -8.74
CA SER A 482 5.84 -18.99 -7.97
C SER A 482 6.72 -17.83 -8.45
N LEU A 483 7.98 -18.11 -8.81
CA LEU A 483 8.85 -17.12 -9.44
C LEU A 483 8.35 -16.70 -10.81
N ASP A 484 7.83 -17.65 -11.59
CA ASP A 484 7.26 -17.36 -12.91
C ASP A 484 6.11 -16.36 -12.78
N VAL A 485 5.20 -16.51 -11.81
CA VAL A 485 4.15 -15.52 -11.53
C VAL A 485 4.74 -14.11 -11.33
N LEU A 486 5.78 -13.98 -10.48
CA LEU A 486 6.42 -12.69 -10.22
C LEU A 486 7.10 -12.12 -11.47
N LEU A 487 7.73 -12.97 -12.28
CA LEU A 487 8.36 -12.56 -13.52
C LEU A 487 7.36 -12.08 -14.56
N HIS A 488 6.23 -12.77 -14.71
CA HIS A 488 5.15 -12.33 -15.59
C HIS A 488 4.61 -10.96 -15.16
N MET A 489 4.45 -10.72 -13.86
CA MET A 489 4.08 -9.41 -13.32
C MET A 489 5.15 -8.33 -13.53
N SER A 490 6.43 -8.73 -13.66
CA SER A 490 7.56 -7.83 -13.93
C SER A 490 7.81 -7.54 -15.41
N SER A 491 7.02 -8.15 -16.30
CA SER A 491 7.07 -7.88 -17.75
C SER A 491 6.62 -6.45 -18.06
N GLN A 492 6.95 -5.96 -19.25
CA GLN A 492 6.58 -4.59 -19.64
C GLN A 492 5.06 -4.51 -19.85
N SER A 493 4.36 -3.86 -18.93
CA SER A 493 2.90 -3.68 -18.97
C SER A 493 2.47 -2.39 -18.27
N ARG A 494 1.16 -2.10 -18.32
CA ARG A 494 0.55 -0.97 -17.59
C ARG A 494 0.59 -1.15 -16.06
N SER A 495 0.68 -2.39 -15.59
CA SER A 495 0.65 -2.75 -14.17
C SER A 495 2.04 -2.82 -13.52
N LEU A 496 3.11 -2.74 -14.32
CA LEU A 496 4.50 -2.90 -13.86
C LEU A 496 4.87 -1.93 -12.74
N SER A 497 4.52 -0.65 -12.87
CA SER A 497 4.88 0.36 -11.85
C SER A 497 4.23 0.06 -10.51
N CYS A 498 2.94 -0.27 -10.50
CA CYS A 498 2.19 -0.64 -9.30
C CYS A 498 2.73 -1.93 -8.68
N PHE A 499 3.06 -2.93 -9.50
CA PHE A 499 3.65 -4.18 -9.03
C PHE A 499 5.03 -3.98 -8.38
N LEU A 500 5.90 -3.17 -8.99
CA LEU A 500 7.20 -2.84 -8.38
C LEU A 500 7.03 -2.04 -7.09
N ASP A 501 5.99 -1.22 -6.97
CA ASP A 501 5.66 -0.53 -5.73
C ASP A 501 5.21 -1.52 -4.63
N GLU A 502 4.37 -2.50 -4.94
CA GLU A 502 4.02 -3.57 -3.98
C GLU A 502 5.23 -4.41 -3.55
N CYS A 503 6.15 -4.69 -4.48
CA CYS A 503 7.42 -5.38 -4.19
C CYS A 503 8.40 -4.51 -3.39
N SER A 504 8.21 -3.19 -3.33
CA SER A 504 9.04 -2.26 -2.56
C SER A 504 8.70 -2.29 -1.06
N SER A 505 8.67 -3.50 -0.48
CA SER A 505 8.29 -3.77 0.91
C SER A 505 9.31 -4.66 1.62
N GLU A 506 9.43 -4.53 2.94
CA GLU A 506 10.36 -5.37 3.72
C GLU A 506 10.07 -6.87 3.55
N ASP A 507 8.81 -7.24 3.42
CA ASP A 507 8.38 -8.64 3.34
C ASP A 507 8.90 -9.32 2.06
N PHE A 508 8.89 -8.60 0.93
CA PHE A 508 9.49 -9.05 -0.32
C PHE A 508 11.00 -9.20 -0.19
N PHE A 509 11.69 -8.17 0.31
CA PHE A 509 13.16 -8.17 0.40
C PHE A 509 13.67 -9.24 1.38
N ARG A 510 12.96 -9.47 2.50
CA ARG A 510 13.24 -10.58 3.42
C ARG A 510 13.03 -11.93 2.73
N CYS A 511 11.96 -12.09 1.96
CA CYS A 511 11.71 -13.31 1.18
C CYS A 511 12.80 -13.56 0.14
N ALA A 512 13.20 -12.55 -0.64
CA ALA A 512 14.27 -12.66 -1.62
C ALA A 512 15.61 -13.03 -0.96
N SER A 513 15.91 -12.41 0.19
CA SER A 513 17.10 -12.70 0.99
C SER A 513 17.12 -14.16 1.48
N GLN A 514 15.97 -14.69 1.93
CA GLN A 514 15.84 -16.10 2.31
C GLN A 514 15.98 -17.03 1.11
N PHE A 515 15.34 -16.70 -0.01
CA PHE A 515 15.38 -17.47 -1.24
C PHE A 515 16.81 -17.63 -1.79
N LEU A 516 17.60 -16.56 -1.81
CA LEU A 516 18.98 -16.59 -2.31
C LEU A 516 19.94 -17.38 -1.41
N ARG A 517 19.59 -17.62 -0.13
CA ARG A 517 20.37 -18.46 0.78
C ARG A 517 20.04 -19.94 0.67
N HIS A 518 19.13 -20.35 -0.21
CA HIS A 518 18.74 -21.74 -0.35
C HIS A 518 19.93 -22.59 -0.85
N PRO A 519 20.37 -23.64 -0.12
CA PRO A 519 21.66 -24.31 -0.36
C PRO A 519 21.75 -25.12 -1.66
N ARG A 520 20.67 -25.21 -2.43
CA ARG A 520 20.55 -25.94 -3.71
C ARG A 520 19.71 -25.15 -4.70
N LEU A 521 20.01 -23.86 -4.84
CA LEU A 521 19.29 -23.02 -5.78
C LEU A 521 19.82 -23.27 -7.20
N GLU A 522 18.94 -23.77 -8.08
CA GLU A 522 19.29 -24.00 -9.48
C GLU A 522 19.59 -22.67 -10.20
N PRO A 523 20.59 -22.61 -11.10
CA PRO A 523 20.98 -21.37 -11.78
C PRO A 523 19.83 -20.60 -12.46
N PRO A 524 18.87 -21.25 -13.17
CA PRO A 524 17.75 -20.53 -13.77
C PRO A 524 16.85 -19.81 -12.75
N LEU A 525 16.67 -20.40 -11.57
CA LEU A 525 15.87 -19.79 -10.50
C LEU A 525 16.58 -18.61 -9.86
N LEU A 526 17.91 -18.71 -9.75
CA LEU A 526 18.75 -17.60 -9.33
C LEU A 526 18.65 -16.43 -10.32
N GLU A 527 18.80 -16.70 -11.62
CA GLU A 527 18.65 -15.69 -12.68
C GLU A 527 17.31 -14.98 -12.60
N ASN A 528 16.22 -15.74 -12.43
CA ASN A 528 14.87 -15.22 -12.30
C ASN A 528 14.72 -14.26 -11.11
N MET A 529 15.24 -14.62 -9.94
CA MET A 529 15.22 -13.73 -8.78
C MET A 529 16.10 -12.49 -8.98
N LEU A 530 17.27 -12.64 -9.61
CA LEU A 530 18.16 -11.52 -9.90
C LEU A 530 17.56 -10.53 -10.89
N MET A 531 16.79 -10.98 -11.89
CA MET A 531 16.06 -10.08 -12.80
C MET A 531 15.06 -9.18 -12.04
N LEU A 532 14.33 -9.73 -11.07
CA LEU A 532 13.41 -8.96 -10.22
C LEU A 532 14.18 -7.95 -9.35
N LEU A 533 15.25 -8.41 -8.69
CA LEU A 533 16.09 -7.54 -7.86
C LEU A 533 16.78 -6.46 -8.68
N GLN A 534 17.15 -6.72 -9.94
CA GLN A 534 17.71 -5.73 -10.84
C GLN A 534 16.72 -4.59 -11.09
N LYS A 535 15.45 -4.89 -11.42
CA LYS A 535 14.41 -3.87 -11.59
C LYS A 535 14.19 -3.07 -10.30
N LEU A 536 14.15 -3.73 -9.15
CA LEU A 536 13.96 -3.09 -7.85
C LEU A 536 15.15 -2.25 -7.41
N SER A 537 16.37 -2.61 -7.80
CA SER A 537 17.59 -1.84 -7.52
C SER A 537 17.61 -0.48 -8.23
N GLY A 538 16.91 -0.36 -9.38
CA GLY A 538 16.75 0.92 -10.09
C GLY A 538 15.87 1.92 -9.34
N ILE A 539 15.08 1.49 -8.36
CA ILE A 539 14.21 2.34 -7.56
C ILE A 539 15.00 2.89 -6.37
N ARG A 540 15.34 4.19 -6.41
CA ARG A 540 16.20 4.84 -5.40
C ARG A 540 15.76 4.62 -3.95
N LYS A 541 14.45 4.63 -3.67
CA LYS A 541 13.92 4.42 -2.30
C LYS A 541 14.20 3.02 -1.75
N ASN A 542 14.42 2.03 -2.62
CA ASN A 542 14.61 0.63 -2.22
C ASN A 542 16.01 0.34 -1.70
N LYS A 543 16.99 1.24 -1.86
CA LYS A 543 18.36 1.06 -1.37
C LYS A 543 18.38 0.67 0.12
N ARG A 544 17.56 1.33 0.94
CA ARG A 544 17.41 0.99 2.37
C ARG A 544 16.86 -0.40 2.62
N LEU A 545 16.01 -0.93 1.73
CA LEU A 545 15.46 -2.30 1.85
C LEU A 545 16.51 -3.37 1.51
N PHE A 546 17.38 -3.10 0.52
CA PHE A 546 18.56 -3.94 0.24
C PHE A 546 19.54 -3.97 1.43
N GLU A 547 19.69 -2.84 2.12
CA GLU A 547 20.50 -2.72 3.34
C GLU A 547 19.86 -3.48 4.51
N ALA A 548 18.60 -3.18 4.84
CA ALA A 548 17.86 -3.79 5.94
C ALA A 548 17.77 -5.32 5.84
N SER A 549 17.69 -5.87 4.62
CA SER A 549 17.64 -7.32 4.40
C SER A 549 19.01 -7.96 4.16
N SER A 550 20.11 -7.20 4.32
CA SER A 550 21.50 -7.63 4.05
C SER A 550 21.69 -8.24 2.66
N LEU A 551 20.84 -7.86 1.69
CA LEU A 551 20.88 -8.40 0.33
C LEU A 551 22.09 -7.89 -0.42
N HIS A 552 22.49 -6.63 -0.21
CA HIS A 552 23.69 -6.06 -0.84
C HIS A 552 24.95 -6.88 -0.53
N LEU A 553 25.18 -7.29 0.73
CA LEU A 553 26.31 -8.14 1.11
C LEU A 553 26.24 -9.52 0.46
N LEU A 554 25.05 -10.14 0.45
CA LEU A 554 24.85 -11.44 -0.17
C LEU A 554 25.15 -11.39 -1.67
N LEU A 555 24.65 -10.37 -2.36
CA LEU A 555 24.88 -10.18 -3.80
C LEU A 555 26.34 -9.86 -4.13
N GLN A 556 27.05 -9.13 -3.27
CA GLN A 556 28.49 -8.89 -3.42
C GLN A 556 29.30 -10.19 -3.29
N GLU A 557 29.02 -11.01 -2.28
CA GLU A 557 29.72 -12.28 -2.13
C GLU A 557 29.41 -13.21 -3.30
N MET A 558 28.14 -13.27 -3.73
CA MET A 558 27.75 -14.02 -4.92
C MET A 558 28.49 -13.53 -6.18
N HIS A 559 28.63 -12.22 -6.38
CA HIS A 559 29.39 -11.66 -7.52
C HIS A 559 30.86 -12.06 -7.47
N ARG A 560 31.46 -12.09 -6.28
CA ARG A 560 32.86 -12.50 -6.07
C ARG A 560 33.09 -14.00 -6.36
N THR A 561 32.10 -14.84 -6.06
CA THR A 561 32.24 -16.31 -6.17
C THR A 561 31.60 -16.93 -7.40
N SER A 562 30.84 -16.16 -8.20
CA SER A 562 30.13 -16.68 -9.38
C SER A 562 31.08 -17.15 -10.47
N ASP A 563 30.71 -18.24 -11.15
CA ASP A 563 31.47 -18.75 -12.31
C ASP A 563 31.40 -17.72 -13.45
N ARG A 564 32.56 -17.40 -14.05
CA ARG A 564 32.66 -16.50 -15.20
C ARG A 564 31.87 -16.98 -16.42
N ARG A 565 31.57 -18.29 -16.51
CA ARG A 565 30.74 -18.87 -17.57
C ARG A 565 29.26 -18.47 -17.46
N GLN A 566 28.79 -18.04 -16.28
CA GLN A 566 27.42 -17.60 -16.06
C GLN A 566 27.26 -16.11 -16.38
N ALA A 567 27.38 -15.76 -17.67
CA ALA A 567 27.39 -14.36 -18.11
C ALA A 567 26.13 -13.58 -17.68
N PHE A 568 24.95 -14.20 -17.72
CA PHE A 568 23.69 -13.54 -17.37
C PHE A 568 23.57 -13.23 -15.87
N ILE A 569 23.96 -14.17 -15.00
CA ILE A 569 24.03 -13.94 -13.55
C ILE A 569 25.00 -12.79 -13.24
N ASN A 570 26.21 -12.83 -13.81
CA ASN A 570 27.23 -11.81 -13.61
C ASN A 570 26.77 -10.42 -14.09
N MET A 571 26.06 -10.36 -15.22
CA MET A 571 25.49 -9.11 -15.75
C MET A 571 24.44 -8.52 -14.81
N ASN A 572 23.50 -9.35 -14.31
CA ASN A 572 22.47 -8.90 -13.38
C ASN A 572 23.08 -8.44 -12.04
N LEU A 573 24.01 -9.21 -11.47
CA LEU A 573 24.70 -8.85 -10.24
C LEU A 573 25.46 -7.53 -10.39
N SER A 574 26.20 -7.36 -11.48
CA SER A 574 26.94 -6.12 -11.76
C SER A 574 25.99 -4.92 -11.86
N SER A 575 24.86 -5.08 -12.56
CA SER A 575 23.85 -4.03 -12.69
C SER A 575 23.20 -3.66 -11.36
N ILE A 576 22.85 -4.64 -10.52
CA ILE A 576 22.30 -4.38 -9.18
C ILE A 576 23.31 -3.62 -8.33
N LEU A 577 24.56 -4.11 -8.25
CA LEU A 577 25.60 -3.49 -7.45
C LEU A 577 25.96 -2.08 -7.92
N LEU A 578 25.92 -1.82 -9.24
CA LEU A 578 26.07 -0.50 -9.82
C LEU A 578 24.96 0.46 -9.36
N ASN A 579 23.70 0.02 -9.44
CA ASN A 579 22.55 0.83 -9.02
C ASN A 579 22.56 1.14 -7.52
N LEU A 580 23.12 0.25 -6.71
CA LEU A 580 23.30 0.46 -5.27
C LEU A 580 24.50 1.37 -4.94
N GLY A 581 25.37 1.65 -5.91
CA GLY A 581 26.60 2.44 -5.74
C GLY A 581 27.75 1.65 -5.10
N MET A 582 27.74 0.33 -5.23
CA MET A 582 28.75 -0.59 -4.67
C MET A 582 29.85 -0.95 -5.65
N LEU A 583 29.68 -0.62 -6.94
CA LEU A 583 30.69 -0.72 -7.99
C LEU A 583 30.92 0.67 -8.59
N SER A 584 32.17 1.08 -8.73
CA SER A 584 32.53 2.27 -9.50
C SER A 584 32.37 1.98 -11.00
N ARG A 585 31.71 2.86 -11.76
CA ARG A 585 31.74 2.83 -13.22
C ARG A 585 33.19 3.04 -13.66
N SER A 586 33.84 2.00 -14.16
CA SER A 586 35.14 2.09 -14.82
C SER A 586 35.01 2.74 -16.19
#